data_AF-A0A2A5AU48-F1
#
_entry.id   AF-A0A2A5AU48-F1
#
_cell.length_a   1.000
_cell.length_b   1.000
_cell.length_c   1.000
_cell.angle_alpha   90.00
_cell.angle_beta   90.00
_cell.angle_gamma   90.00
#
_symmetry.space_group_name_H-M   'P 1'
#
loop_
_entity.id
_entity.type
_entity.pdbx_description
1 polymer ?
#
loop_
_entity_poly.entity_id
_entity_poly.type
_entity_poly.pdbx_seq_one_letter_code
_entity_poly.pdbx_strand_id
1 'polypeptide(L)'
;MNSNRNKISTVIKAPLLIAVSIYMGLAVADFHLWQLSEIFTNAEGDIQYVELQTSATGQNNLAGQSLVSSNGFGQQNTFTFSQSLTGETQGKKLLIATASFVQLTGLSADYILDEGFLFTEGGSLNFAGGVSTVTYIAAQLAKNGIQSMNSNLEPQLADPTNFVGLTATISVPLRGIFDAGSSVLTLPVVDIPETGLAHVSFDVNLESLQFALRDGFYIYSQGITAGNTPVQLQEGGILYIPILPIGNEIYEFNLTLVDSELVIFAEPAVLSITNIVPEPEPEPSESQQSIERGGLQYAAQCAICHGSTGLGGIGPNLRTSGFNTFAALRSKTDLTMPNTNPSACKDTGSSTCATDTANFILNEFQQ
;
A
#
# COMPACT_ATOMS: atom_id res chain seq x y z
N MET A 1 51.56 -73.38 43.25
CA MET A 1 52.67 -72.71 43.95
C MET A 1 53.19 -71.58 43.07
N ASN A 2 53.34 -70.40 43.67
CA ASN A 2 54.12 -69.21 43.27
C ASN A 2 53.80 -68.41 41.98
N SER A 3 52.96 -67.39 42.16
CA SER A 3 53.32 -65.96 42.27
C SER A 3 54.45 -65.35 41.41
N ASN A 4 54.04 -64.33 40.62
CA ASN A 4 54.68 -63.03 40.31
C ASN A 4 56.07 -62.95 39.66
N ARG A 5 56.17 -62.19 38.54
CA ARG A 5 56.62 -60.77 38.54
C ARG A 5 56.61 -60.11 37.14
N ASN A 6 55.97 -58.94 37.09
CA ASN A 6 56.13 -57.72 36.27
C ASN A 6 57.12 -57.69 35.09
N LYS A 7 56.65 -57.09 33.98
CA LYS A 7 57.30 -55.93 33.34
C LYS A 7 56.27 -55.09 32.56
N ILE A 8 56.14 -53.83 32.97
CA ILE A 8 55.33 -52.78 32.36
C ILE A 8 56.14 -52.21 31.17
N SER A 9 55.52 -52.08 29.99
CA SER A 9 56.05 -51.30 28.87
C SER A 9 54.99 -50.32 28.37
N THR A 10 55.24 -49.03 28.63
CA THR A 10 54.42 -47.89 28.24
C THR A 10 54.58 -47.63 26.74
N VAL A 11 53.48 -47.69 25.98
CA VAL A 11 53.43 -47.21 24.58
C VAL A 11 52.45 -46.04 24.52
N ILE A 12 53.00 -44.85 24.35
CA ILE A 12 52.28 -43.59 24.15
C ILE A 12 51.75 -43.59 22.70
N LYS A 13 50.43 -43.62 22.52
CA LYS A 13 49.78 -43.37 21.23
C LYS A 13 49.21 -41.95 21.22
N ALA A 14 49.81 -41.09 20.40
CA ALA A 14 49.31 -39.73 20.14
C ALA A 14 47.97 -39.80 19.37
N PRO A 15 46.96 -38.97 19.70
CA PRO A 15 45.73 -38.93 18.94
C PRO A 15 45.88 -38.02 17.70
N LEU A 16 45.34 -38.53 16.60
CA LEU A 16 45.16 -37.89 15.30
C LEU A 16 44.24 -36.66 15.44
N LEU A 17 44.77 -35.46 15.17
CA LEU A 17 43.99 -34.22 15.09
C LEU A 17 43.18 -34.20 13.79
N ILE A 18 41.85 -34.31 13.92
CA ILE A 18 40.91 -33.97 12.84
C ILE A 18 40.67 -32.47 12.91
N ALA A 19 41.18 -31.73 11.91
CA ALA A 19 40.89 -30.32 11.75
C ALA A 19 39.46 -30.16 11.20
N VAL A 20 38.52 -29.83 12.08
CA VAL A 20 37.20 -29.34 11.68
C VAL A 20 37.37 -27.89 11.25
N SER A 21 37.38 -27.64 9.94
CA SER A 21 37.31 -26.30 9.38
C SER A 21 35.92 -25.73 9.63
N ILE A 22 35.78 -24.95 10.71
CA ILE A 22 34.60 -24.12 10.94
C ILE A 22 34.62 -23.04 9.85
N TYR A 23 33.81 -23.20 8.81
CA TYR A 23 33.43 -22.09 7.95
C TYR A 23 32.55 -21.16 8.80
N MET A 24 33.19 -20.23 9.54
CA MET A 24 32.51 -19.04 10.00
C MET A 24 32.28 -18.17 8.77
N GLY A 25 31.13 -18.32 8.13
CA GLY A 25 30.63 -17.27 7.25
C GLY A 25 30.56 -15.99 8.08
N LEU A 26 31.36 -14.99 7.72
CA LEU A 26 31.20 -13.64 8.25
C LEU A 26 29.79 -13.20 7.85
N ALA A 27 28.86 -13.15 8.79
CA ALA A 27 27.61 -12.44 8.60
C ALA A 27 27.96 -10.94 8.53
N VAL A 28 28.23 -10.44 7.31
CA VAL A 28 28.42 -9.00 7.08
C VAL A 28 27.02 -8.41 6.99
N ALA A 29 26.49 -8.04 8.15
CA ALA A 29 25.17 -7.47 8.25
C ALA A 29 25.24 -5.97 7.95
N ASP A 30 25.34 -5.65 6.65
CA ASP A 30 25.51 -4.29 6.14
C ASP A 30 24.13 -3.64 5.92
N PHE A 31 23.42 -3.40 7.03
CA PHE A 31 22.10 -2.73 7.08
C PHE A 31 21.86 -1.97 8.40
N HIS A 32 22.76 -2.11 9.37
CA HIS A 32 22.58 -1.63 10.74
C HIS A 32 22.69 -0.11 10.89
N LEU A 33 23.00 0.61 9.82
CA LEU A 33 23.13 2.07 9.83
C LEU A 33 21.97 2.79 9.15
N TRP A 34 20.89 2.07 8.81
CA TRP A 34 19.60 2.68 8.47
C TRP A 34 18.87 3.12 9.74
N GLN A 35 18.31 4.33 9.71
CA GLN A 35 17.57 4.93 10.81
C GLN A 35 16.21 5.44 10.33
N LEU A 36 15.17 5.25 11.13
CA LEU A 36 13.85 5.87 10.91
C LEU A 36 14.01 7.40 10.90
N SER A 37 13.64 8.03 9.79
CA SER A 37 13.69 9.49 9.61
C SER A 37 12.31 10.13 9.68
N GLU A 38 11.30 9.46 9.11
CA GLU A 38 9.99 10.07 8.90
C GLU A 38 8.86 9.04 8.84
N ILE A 39 7.72 9.40 9.43
CA ILE A 39 6.51 8.56 9.47
C ILE A 39 5.30 9.43 9.15
N PHE A 40 4.42 8.94 8.30
CA PHE A 40 3.15 9.57 7.97
C PHE A 40 2.01 8.57 7.96
N THR A 41 0.85 9.02 8.40
CA THR A 41 -0.43 8.34 8.22
C THR A 41 -1.53 9.39 8.13
N ASN A 42 -2.54 9.15 7.28
CA ASN A 42 -3.84 9.80 7.45
C ASN A 42 -4.65 9.13 8.57
N ALA A 43 -5.86 9.63 8.82
CA ALA A 43 -6.73 9.15 9.88
C ALA A 43 -7.21 7.71 9.65
N GLU A 44 -7.50 7.37 8.40
CA GLU A 44 -8.00 6.07 7.95
C GLU A 44 -6.91 4.99 7.95
N GLY A 45 -5.65 5.39 7.79
CA GLY A 45 -4.50 4.49 7.78
C GLY A 45 -4.26 3.76 6.45
N ASP A 46 -4.96 4.12 5.38
CA ASP A 46 -4.74 3.62 4.01
C ASP A 46 -3.58 4.36 3.31
N ILE A 47 -3.37 5.64 3.60
CA ILE A 47 -2.25 6.43 3.07
C ILE A 47 -1.17 6.53 4.14
N GLN A 48 -0.15 5.68 4.02
CA GLN A 48 0.95 5.60 4.98
C GLN A 48 2.31 5.51 4.29
N TYR A 49 3.33 6.07 4.92
CA TYR A 49 4.72 5.74 4.60
C TYR A 49 5.63 5.79 5.83
N VAL A 50 6.74 5.09 5.69
CA VAL A 50 7.89 5.09 6.56
C VAL A 50 9.11 5.39 5.71
N GLU A 51 9.94 6.31 6.17
CA GLU A 51 11.23 6.61 5.56
C GLU A 51 12.37 6.17 6.48
N LEU A 52 13.36 5.50 5.88
CA LEU A 52 14.65 5.27 6.50
C LEU A 52 15.70 6.16 5.83
N GLN A 53 16.74 6.56 6.58
CA GLN A 53 17.90 7.25 6.04
C GLN A 53 19.20 6.61 6.50
N THR A 54 20.27 6.75 5.70
CA THR A 54 21.62 6.38 6.13
C THR A 54 22.68 7.32 5.57
N SER A 55 23.74 7.55 6.35
CA SER A 55 24.94 8.29 5.92
C SER A 55 26.10 7.35 5.54
N ALA A 56 25.88 6.03 5.61
CA ALA A 56 26.90 5.02 5.38
C ALA A 56 26.78 4.39 4.00
N THR A 57 27.92 4.00 3.43
CA THR A 57 27.99 3.14 2.24
C THR A 57 27.74 1.68 2.62
N GLY A 58 27.46 0.85 1.63
CA GLY A 58 27.32 -0.61 1.77
C GLY A 58 26.04 -1.11 2.44
N GLN A 59 25.10 -0.25 2.83
CA GLN A 59 23.91 -0.64 3.63
C GLN A 59 22.83 -1.41 2.84
N ASN A 60 23.23 -2.24 1.89
CA ASN A 60 22.36 -2.85 0.88
C ASN A 60 21.60 -4.07 1.39
N ASN A 61 22.07 -4.74 2.45
CA ASN A 61 21.67 -6.10 2.83
C ASN A 61 20.35 -6.15 3.61
N LEU A 62 19.25 -5.72 2.98
CA LEU A 62 17.92 -5.66 3.59
C LEU A 62 17.12 -6.95 3.48
N ALA A 63 17.40 -7.84 2.51
CA ALA A 63 16.60 -9.04 2.29
C ALA A 63 16.45 -9.88 3.57
N GLY A 64 15.21 -10.19 3.94
CA GLY A 64 14.86 -10.95 5.14
C GLY A 64 14.86 -10.15 6.45
N GLN A 65 15.25 -8.88 6.44
CA GLN A 65 15.01 -7.98 7.58
C GLN A 65 13.53 -7.62 7.66
N SER A 66 13.09 -7.16 8.83
CA SER A 66 11.70 -6.79 9.06
C SER A 66 11.54 -5.33 9.49
N LEU A 67 10.38 -4.78 9.16
CA LEU A 67 9.82 -3.60 9.79
C LEU A 67 8.58 -4.06 10.56
N VAL A 68 8.52 -3.76 11.85
CA VAL A 68 7.44 -4.24 12.73
C VAL A 68 6.77 -3.03 13.38
N SER A 69 5.49 -2.83 13.09
CA SER A 69 4.64 -1.91 13.84
C SER A 69 3.92 -2.67 14.95
N SER A 70 3.87 -2.12 16.17
CA SER A 70 3.20 -2.72 17.32
C SER A 70 2.30 -1.70 18.01
N ASN A 71 1.09 -2.09 18.42
CA ASN A 71 0.23 -1.24 19.24
C ASN A 71 0.39 -1.53 20.74
N GLY A 72 -0.24 -0.69 21.57
CA GLY A 72 -0.25 -0.86 23.03
C GLY A 72 -1.01 -2.09 23.54
N PHE A 73 -1.71 -2.82 22.66
CA PHE A 73 -2.50 -4.01 22.99
C PHE A 73 -1.81 -5.32 22.58
N GLY A 74 -0.56 -5.26 22.08
CA GLY A 74 0.21 -6.42 21.69
C GLY A 74 -0.08 -6.97 20.29
N GLN A 75 -0.88 -6.27 19.48
CA GLN A 75 -1.01 -6.56 18.05
C GLN A 75 0.22 -6.06 17.30
N GLN A 76 0.64 -6.81 16.28
CA GLN A 76 1.77 -6.46 15.43
C GLN A 76 1.42 -6.60 13.96
N ASN A 77 1.89 -5.64 13.16
CA ASN A 77 1.96 -5.73 11.71
C ASN A 77 3.43 -5.89 11.32
N THR A 78 3.75 -6.89 10.50
CA THR A 78 5.15 -7.19 10.12
C THR A 78 5.29 -7.13 8.60
N PHE A 79 6.20 -6.29 8.15
CA PHE A 79 6.66 -6.22 6.77
C PHE A 79 8.05 -6.85 6.69
N THR A 80 8.31 -7.65 5.66
CA THR A 80 9.63 -8.27 5.41
C THR A 80 10.18 -7.80 4.08
N PHE A 81 11.40 -7.26 4.09
CA PHE A 81 12.08 -6.82 2.88
C PHE A 81 12.38 -8.04 1.99
N SER A 82 11.77 -8.08 0.80
CA SER A 82 11.86 -9.23 -0.12
C SER A 82 13.20 -9.32 -0.85
N GLN A 83 13.91 -8.20 -0.98
CA GLN A 83 15.17 -8.09 -1.72
C GLN A 83 16.08 -7.02 -1.10
N SER A 84 17.37 -7.15 -1.38
CA SER A 84 18.40 -6.17 -1.01
C SER A 84 18.47 -5.03 -2.03
N LEU A 85 18.97 -3.87 -1.60
CA LEU A 85 19.15 -2.71 -2.47
C LEU A 85 20.33 -2.91 -3.42
N THR A 86 20.30 -2.21 -4.55
CA THR A 86 21.45 -2.12 -5.47
C THR A 86 21.91 -0.67 -5.58
N GLY A 87 23.22 -0.44 -5.69
CA GLY A 87 23.81 0.90 -5.77
C GLY A 87 24.34 1.43 -4.44
N GLU A 88 24.79 2.69 -4.45
CA GLU A 88 25.39 3.39 -3.31
C GLU A 88 24.32 3.83 -2.29
N THR A 89 24.59 3.65 -1.00
CA THR A 89 23.64 3.93 0.09
C THR A 89 23.98 5.19 0.88
N GLN A 90 25.20 5.71 0.79
CA GLN A 90 25.60 6.90 1.53
C GLN A 90 24.73 8.11 1.19
N GLY A 91 24.10 8.69 2.21
CA GLY A 91 23.24 9.87 2.08
C GLY A 91 21.90 9.56 1.41
N LYS A 92 21.52 8.29 1.32
CA LYS A 92 20.25 7.87 0.73
C LYS A 92 19.14 7.78 1.76
N LYS A 93 17.93 7.96 1.25
CA LYS A 93 16.67 7.65 1.93
C LYS A 93 16.06 6.39 1.30
N LEU A 94 15.14 5.76 2.00
CA LEU A 94 14.42 4.58 1.53
C LEU A 94 12.96 4.72 1.90
N LEU A 95 12.07 4.67 0.91
CA LEU A 95 10.65 4.89 1.06
C LEU A 95 9.90 3.55 1.07
N ILE A 96 9.25 3.25 2.18
CA ILE A 96 8.31 2.13 2.33
C ILE A 96 6.91 2.72 2.47
N ALA A 97 6.03 2.52 1.49
CA ALA A 97 4.73 3.21 1.45
C ALA A 97 3.60 2.33 0.94
N THR A 98 2.36 2.67 1.29
CA THR A 98 1.17 1.96 0.81
C THR A 98 0.91 2.20 -0.66
N ALA A 99 0.16 1.29 -1.31
CA ALA A 99 -0.25 1.48 -2.70
C ALA A 99 -1.07 2.77 -2.88
N SER A 100 -1.96 3.08 -1.95
CA SER A 100 -2.76 4.32 -1.94
C SER A 100 -1.91 5.58 -1.84
N PHE A 101 -0.79 5.55 -1.09
CA PHE A 101 0.19 6.64 -1.12
C PHE A 101 0.82 6.82 -2.52
N VAL A 102 1.24 5.73 -3.16
CA VAL A 102 1.85 5.77 -4.50
C VAL A 102 0.85 6.31 -5.52
N GLN A 103 -0.41 5.89 -5.44
CA GLN A 103 -1.48 6.37 -6.32
C GLN A 103 -1.76 7.87 -6.12
N LEU A 104 -1.82 8.34 -4.87
CA LEU A 104 -2.07 9.74 -4.55
C LEU A 104 -0.97 10.67 -5.07
N THR A 105 0.29 10.26 -4.90
CA THR A 105 1.45 11.14 -5.08
C THR A 105 2.16 10.94 -6.42
N GLY A 106 1.99 9.78 -7.06
CA GLY A 106 2.78 9.34 -8.21
C GLY A 106 4.23 8.98 -7.86
N LEU A 107 4.64 9.08 -6.59
CA LEU A 107 5.98 8.73 -6.15
C LEU A 107 6.07 7.22 -5.96
N SER A 108 6.92 6.55 -6.74
CA SER A 108 7.19 5.13 -6.55
C SER A 108 7.87 4.89 -5.21
N ALA A 109 7.30 4.00 -4.39
CA ALA A 109 7.95 3.48 -3.21
C ALA A 109 9.04 2.46 -3.58
N ASP A 110 10.07 2.35 -2.76
CA ASP A 110 11.11 1.32 -2.92
C ASP A 110 10.60 -0.05 -2.46
N TYR A 111 9.69 -0.04 -1.47
CA TYR A 111 8.96 -1.20 -1.01
C TYR A 111 7.49 -0.84 -0.76
N ILE A 112 6.57 -1.73 -1.18
CA ILE A 112 5.13 -1.55 -0.94
C ILE A 112 4.76 -2.10 0.43
N LEU A 113 4.03 -1.29 1.19
CA LEU A 113 3.48 -1.58 2.51
C LEU A 113 2.01 -1.95 2.38
N ASP A 114 1.54 -2.86 3.25
CA ASP A 114 0.11 -3.09 3.39
C ASP A 114 -0.57 -1.87 4.06
N GLU A 115 -1.81 -1.60 3.68
CA GLU A 115 -2.62 -0.56 4.32
C GLU A 115 -2.90 -0.91 5.79
N GLY A 116 -2.99 0.10 6.64
CA GLY A 116 -3.16 -0.07 8.09
C GLY A 116 -1.94 -0.66 8.79
N PHE A 117 -0.77 -0.69 8.15
CA PHE A 117 0.46 -1.19 8.76
C PHE A 117 0.86 -0.39 10.00
N LEU A 118 0.86 0.95 9.92
CA LEU A 118 1.11 1.80 11.07
C LEU A 118 -0.16 1.94 11.90
N PHE A 119 -0.06 1.69 13.19
CA PHE A 119 -1.15 1.99 14.12
C PHE A 119 -1.30 3.50 14.29
N THR A 120 -2.51 3.99 14.09
CA THR A 120 -2.86 5.43 14.14
C THR A 120 -3.05 5.93 15.57
N GLU A 121 -3.39 5.06 16.53
CA GLU A 121 -3.64 5.42 17.93
C GLU A 121 -2.40 5.33 18.83
N GLY A 122 -1.22 5.35 18.22
CA GLY A 122 0.06 5.21 18.92
C GLY A 122 0.58 3.77 18.94
N GLY A 123 1.86 3.63 19.28
CA GLY A 123 2.56 2.36 19.24
C GLY A 123 4.06 2.51 19.11
N SER A 124 4.69 1.51 18.52
CA SER A 124 6.09 1.55 18.15
C SER A 124 6.32 1.02 16.75
N LEU A 125 7.42 1.46 16.17
CA LEU A 125 7.93 0.96 14.91
C LEU A 125 9.38 0.53 15.12
N ASN A 126 9.69 -0.69 14.71
CA ASN A 126 10.98 -1.33 14.89
C ASN A 126 11.52 -1.85 13.57
N PHE A 127 12.64 -1.31 13.14
CA PHE A 127 13.40 -1.78 11.99
C PHE A 127 14.49 -2.78 12.43
N ALA A 128 14.53 -3.91 11.73
CA ALA A 128 15.56 -4.94 11.77
C ALA A 128 15.92 -5.44 13.18
N GLY A 129 14.90 -5.70 14.02
CA GLY A 129 15.12 -6.30 15.34
C GLY A 129 15.81 -5.37 16.34
N GLY A 130 15.58 -4.05 16.24
CA GLY A 130 16.06 -3.05 17.17
C GLY A 130 17.18 -2.16 16.63
N VAL A 131 17.49 -2.23 15.33
CA VAL A 131 18.47 -1.35 14.68
C VAL A 131 18.04 0.10 14.76
N SER A 132 16.77 0.35 14.45
CA SER A 132 16.15 1.66 14.64
C SER A 132 14.74 1.48 15.16
N THR A 133 14.42 2.19 16.23
CA THR A 133 13.12 2.10 16.89
C THR A 133 12.60 3.47 17.21
N VAL A 134 11.29 3.65 17.06
CA VAL A 134 10.57 4.83 17.52
C VAL A 134 9.30 4.39 18.21
N THR A 135 8.96 5.07 19.30
CA THR A 135 7.70 4.89 20.03
C THR A 135 6.98 6.22 19.98
N TYR A 136 5.70 6.20 19.62
CA TYR A 136 4.90 7.40 19.41
C TYR A 136 3.51 7.23 20.03
N ILE A 137 2.87 8.34 20.36
CA ILE A 137 1.47 8.39 20.79
C ILE A 137 0.60 8.98 19.69
N ALA A 138 -0.71 8.75 19.77
CA ALA A 138 -1.69 9.26 18.80
C ALA A 138 -1.55 10.78 18.56
N ALA A 139 -1.37 11.55 19.64
CA ALA A 139 -1.23 13.01 19.59
C ALA A 139 0.04 13.52 18.87
N GLN A 140 0.99 12.66 18.53
CA GLN A 140 2.20 13.03 17.77
C GLN A 140 2.04 12.78 16.27
N LEU A 141 1.07 11.95 15.86
CA LEU A 141 0.76 11.72 14.46
C LEU A 141 -0.18 12.83 13.99
N ALA A 142 0.29 13.73 13.14
CA ALA A 142 -0.46 14.92 12.77
C ALA A 142 -1.85 14.65 12.17
N LYS A 143 -2.00 13.57 11.38
CA LYS A 143 -3.24 13.14 10.69
C LYS A 143 -3.99 14.26 9.95
N ASN A 144 -3.31 15.39 9.70
CA ASN A 144 -3.85 16.60 9.08
C ASN A 144 -3.69 16.61 7.56
N GLY A 145 -3.22 15.49 6.99
CA GLY A 145 -3.07 15.28 5.56
C GLY A 145 -1.88 15.98 4.90
N ILE A 146 -1.07 16.75 5.64
CA ILE A 146 0.05 17.51 5.09
C ILE A 146 1.35 17.40 5.89
N GLN A 147 1.28 17.07 7.18
CA GLN A 147 2.44 16.93 8.05
C GLN A 147 2.72 15.47 8.39
N SER A 148 4.00 15.13 8.41
CA SER A 148 4.53 13.87 8.93
C SER A 148 5.15 14.10 10.31
N MET A 149 5.62 13.02 10.93
CA MET A 149 6.37 13.03 12.17
C MET A 149 7.82 12.64 11.89
N ASN A 150 8.78 13.44 12.35
CA ASN A 150 10.20 13.14 12.22
C ASN A 150 10.71 12.18 13.32
N SER A 151 11.99 11.79 13.25
CA SER A 151 12.64 10.91 14.24
C SER A 151 12.69 11.46 15.67
N ASN A 152 12.51 12.77 15.85
CA ASN A 152 12.44 13.42 17.16
C ASN A 152 11.00 13.51 17.69
N LEU A 153 10.03 12.88 17.00
CA LEU A 153 8.60 12.92 17.30
C LEU A 153 7.98 14.32 17.13
N GLU A 154 8.62 15.17 16.33
CA GLU A 154 8.14 16.51 16.03
C GLU A 154 7.44 16.54 14.67
N PRO A 155 6.37 17.33 14.53
CA PRO A 155 5.67 17.46 13.26
C PRO A 155 6.52 18.27 12.26
N GLN A 156 6.52 17.85 11.00
CA GLN A 156 7.15 18.57 9.89
C GLN A 156 6.27 18.47 8.65
N LEU A 157 6.49 19.33 7.64
CA LEU A 157 5.89 19.08 6.33
C LEU A 157 6.41 17.75 5.80
N ALA A 158 5.52 16.95 5.22
CA ALA A 158 5.90 15.67 4.66
C ALA A 158 6.91 15.86 3.50
N ASP A 159 8.05 15.18 3.59
CA ASP A 159 9.12 15.20 2.58
C ASP A 159 9.56 13.78 2.16
N PRO A 160 8.62 12.93 1.71
CA PRO A 160 8.92 11.55 1.35
C PRO A 160 9.91 11.52 0.20
N THR A 161 11.01 10.78 0.37
CA THR A 161 12.03 10.60 -0.67
C THR A 161 12.35 9.13 -0.87
N ASN A 162 12.29 8.65 -2.11
CA ASN A 162 12.69 7.28 -2.43
C ASN A 162 14.21 7.13 -2.65
N PHE A 163 14.69 5.91 -2.82
CA PHE A 163 16.12 5.59 -2.91
C PHE A 163 16.85 6.25 -4.09
N VAL A 164 16.13 6.48 -5.19
CA VAL A 164 16.66 7.22 -6.35
C VAL A 164 16.70 8.73 -6.15
N GLY A 165 16.08 9.25 -5.08
CA GLY A 165 16.10 10.66 -4.68
C GLY A 165 14.96 11.49 -5.24
N LEU A 166 13.87 10.86 -5.70
CA LEU A 166 12.64 11.57 -6.09
C LEU A 166 11.79 11.85 -4.85
N THR A 167 11.10 12.99 -4.87
CA THR A 167 10.20 13.42 -3.80
C THR A 167 8.80 13.71 -4.32
N ALA A 168 7.83 13.82 -3.41
CA ALA A 168 6.48 14.29 -3.71
C ALA A 168 5.88 15.09 -2.56
N THR A 169 4.92 15.94 -2.90
CA THR A 169 4.09 16.65 -1.91
C THR A 169 2.88 15.82 -1.54
N ILE A 170 2.48 15.87 -0.27
CA ILE A 170 1.28 15.19 0.22
C ILE A 170 0.22 16.22 0.56
N SER A 171 -1.01 15.94 0.15
CA SER A 171 -2.19 16.72 0.48
C SER A 171 -3.42 15.82 0.50
N VAL A 172 -3.81 15.36 1.68
CA VAL A 172 -5.03 14.56 1.88
C VAL A 172 -6.12 15.47 2.48
N PRO A 173 -7.32 15.53 1.88
CA PRO A 173 -8.43 16.27 2.46
C PRO A 173 -8.89 15.62 3.77
N LEU A 174 -9.18 16.43 4.79
CA LEU A 174 -9.68 15.93 6.06
C LEU A 174 -11.14 15.57 5.98
N ARG A 175 -11.49 14.43 6.58
CA ARG A 175 -12.84 13.87 6.52
C ARG A 175 -13.25 13.36 7.89
N GLY A 176 -14.54 13.51 8.20
CA GLY A 176 -15.17 12.76 9.27
C GLY A 176 -15.42 11.32 8.83
N ILE A 177 -15.44 10.40 9.79
CA ILE A 177 -15.76 8.99 9.55
C ILE A 177 -16.99 8.64 10.36
N PHE A 178 -18.06 8.19 9.71
CA PHE A 178 -19.24 7.68 10.40
C PHE A 178 -19.34 6.16 10.23
N ASP A 179 -19.21 5.44 11.34
CA ASP A 179 -19.45 4.00 11.40
C ASP A 179 -20.90 3.74 11.81
N ALA A 180 -21.72 3.33 10.84
CA ALA A 180 -23.13 3.01 11.08
C ALA A 180 -23.33 1.77 11.96
N GLY A 181 -22.37 0.83 11.99
CA GLY A 181 -22.44 -0.38 12.78
C GLY A 181 -22.28 -0.11 14.28
N SER A 182 -21.40 0.83 14.63
CA SER A 182 -21.19 1.28 16.01
C SER A 182 -21.90 2.58 16.37
N SER A 183 -22.51 3.26 15.39
CA SER A 183 -23.12 4.60 15.54
C SER A 183 -22.13 5.63 16.11
N VAL A 184 -20.91 5.64 15.57
CA VAL A 184 -19.84 6.56 16.01
C VAL A 184 -19.42 7.47 14.88
N LEU A 185 -19.30 8.76 15.18
CA LEU A 185 -18.70 9.77 14.30
C LEU A 185 -17.30 10.13 14.83
N THR A 186 -16.26 9.90 14.04
CA THR A 186 -14.88 10.22 14.38
C THR A 186 -14.36 11.45 13.62
N LEU A 187 -13.90 12.41 14.42
CA LEU A 187 -13.35 13.73 14.18
C LEU A 187 -11.82 13.81 14.16
N PRO A 188 -11.04 13.50 13.09
CA PRO A 188 -9.60 13.34 13.27
C PRO A 188 -8.87 14.64 13.59
N VAL A 189 -9.20 15.77 12.95
CA VAL A 189 -8.60 17.08 13.25
C VAL A 189 -9.71 18.13 13.30
N VAL A 190 -10.05 18.52 14.53
CA VAL A 190 -11.03 19.56 14.83
C VAL A 190 -10.30 20.79 15.38
N ASP A 191 -10.47 21.93 14.73
CA ASP A 191 -10.01 23.22 15.22
C ASP A 191 -10.97 23.73 16.29
N ILE A 192 -10.51 23.75 17.53
CA ILE A 192 -11.25 24.25 18.69
C ILE A 192 -10.62 25.57 19.12
N PRO A 193 -11.34 26.70 19.01
CA PRO A 193 -10.84 28.00 19.42
C PRO A 193 -10.26 27.97 20.83
N GLU A 194 -9.10 28.60 21.00
CA GLU A 194 -8.35 28.71 22.27
C GLU A 194 -7.81 27.39 22.86
N THR A 195 -8.32 26.24 22.42
CA THR A 195 -7.90 24.90 22.88
C THR A 195 -6.86 24.29 21.95
N GLY A 196 -6.97 24.55 20.65
CA GLY A 196 -6.09 23.99 19.62
C GLY A 196 -6.76 22.84 18.85
N LEU A 197 -5.93 22.01 18.21
CA LEU A 197 -6.41 20.94 17.35
C LEU A 197 -6.66 19.67 18.16
N ALA A 198 -7.82 19.06 17.96
CA ALA A 198 -8.25 17.87 18.69
C ALA A 198 -8.66 16.72 17.77
N HIS A 199 -8.44 15.51 18.26
CA HIS A 199 -9.15 14.32 17.78
C HIS A 199 -10.32 14.06 18.72
N VAL A 200 -11.53 13.96 18.18
CA VAL A 200 -12.76 13.72 18.95
C VAL A 200 -13.58 12.60 18.34
N SER A 201 -14.47 12.00 19.11
CA SER A 201 -15.48 11.09 18.59
C SER A 201 -16.80 11.32 19.31
N PHE A 202 -17.91 11.07 18.63
CA PHE A 202 -19.26 11.25 19.16
C PHE A 202 -20.06 9.95 19.06
N ASP A 203 -20.77 9.61 20.14
CA ASP A 203 -21.86 8.65 20.10
C ASP A 203 -23.04 9.31 19.41
N VAL A 204 -23.56 8.65 18.37
CA VAL A 204 -24.66 9.18 17.55
C VAL A 204 -25.94 8.44 17.90
N ASN A 205 -26.92 9.15 18.45
CA ASN A 205 -28.27 8.64 18.57
C ASN A 205 -29.01 8.90 17.25
N LEU A 206 -29.24 7.84 16.46
CA LEU A 206 -29.87 7.95 15.14
C LEU A 206 -31.37 8.30 15.18
N GLU A 207 -32.06 8.12 16.31
CA GLU A 207 -33.46 8.50 16.45
C GLU A 207 -33.61 9.99 16.76
N SER A 208 -32.79 10.51 17.69
CA SER A 208 -32.85 11.92 18.11
C SER A 208 -31.88 12.82 17.34
N LEU A 209 -30.98 12.25 16.54
CA LEU A 209 -29.87 12.94 15.86
C LEU A 209 -29.02 13.78 16.83
N GLN A 210 -28.76 13.22 18.01
CA GLN A 210 -27.85 13.79 18.99
C GLN A 210 -26.47 13.15 18.91
N PHE A 211 -25.44 13.97 19.09
CA PHE A 211 -24.03 13.63 18.99
C PHE A 211 -23.39 13.96 20.33
N ALA A 212 -23.18 12.95 21.17
CA ALA A 212 -22.62 13.12 22.51
C ALA A 212 -21.12 12.82 22.48
N LEU A 213 -20.29 13.72 23.03
CA LEU A 213 -18.84 13.52 23.05
C LEU A 213 -18.47 12.22 23.77
N ARG A 214 -17.58 11.43 23.15
CA ARG A 214 -17.01 10.22 23.73
C ARG A 214 -15.72 10.51 24.48
N ASP A 215 -15.45 9.69 25.49
CA ASP A 215 -14.13 9.60 26.11
C ASP A 215 -13.06 9.17 25.08
N GLY A 216 -11.79 9.46 25.37
CA GLY A 216 -10.65 9.09 24.51
C GLY A 216 -10.28 10.15 23.47
N PHE A 217 -10.85 11.35 23.56
CA PHE A 217 -10.35 12.51 22.82
C PHE A 217 -8.92 12.89 23.26
N TYR A 218 -8.18 13.54 22.37
CA TYR A 218 -6.86 14.09 22.70
C TYR A 218 -6.60 15.37 21.91
N ILE A 219 -5.75 16.23 22.48
CA ILE A 219 -5.22 17.42 21.80
C ILE A 219 -3.91 17.04 21.12
N TYR A 220 -3.74 17.48 19.89
CA TYR A 220 -2.51 17.25 19.13
C TYR A 220 -1.33 18.00 19.75
N SER A 221 -0.15 17.42 19.55
CA SER A 221 1.12 18.04 19.96
C SER A 221 1.34 19.38 19.27
N GLN A 222 2.10 20.27 19.92
CA GLN A 222 2.42 21.57 19.35
C GLN A 222 3.13 21.45 17.99
N GLY A 223 2.87 22.42 17.10
CA GLY A 223 3.44 22.45 15.75
C GLY A 223 2.60 21.71 14.70
N ILE A 224 1.60 20.93 15.11
CA ILE A 224 0.59 20.39 14.19
C ILE A 224 -0.34 21.54 13.77
N THR A 225 -0.58 21.62 12.46
CA THR A 225 -1.46 22.61 11.82
C THR A 225 -2.76 21.96 11.37
N ALA A 226 -3.77 22.76 11.05
CA ALA A 226 -5.11 22.24 10.79
C ALA A 226 -5.24 21.49 9.46
N GLY A 227 -4.29 21.65 8.52
CA GLY A 227 -4.39 21.03 7.21
C GLY A 227 -5.47 21.65 6.31
N ASN A 228 -5.97 20.87 5.36
CA ASN A 228 -6.95 21.33 4.36
C ASN A 228 -8.38 21.10 4.83
N THR A 229 -9.13 22.20 4.97
CA THR A 229 -10.57 22.18 5.31
C THR A 229 -10.85 21.36 6.58
N PRO A 230 -10.24 21.72 7.72
CA PRO A 230 -10.48 21.03 8.99
C PRO A 230 -11.95 21.17 9.42
N VAL A 231 -12.40 20.25 10.28
CA VAL A 231 -13.62 20.49 11.07
C VAL A 231 -13.35 21.67 12.01
N GLN A 232 -14.35 22.52 12.23
CA GLN A 232 -14.19 23.71 13.07
C GLN A 232 -15.31 23.82 14.09
N LEU A 233 -14.97 24.08 15.35
CA LEU A 233 -15.92 24.61 16.31
C LEU A 233 -15.95 26.13 16.15
N GLN A 234 -17.01 26.64 15.55
CA GLN A 234 -17.20 28.07 15.28
C GLN A 234 -17.85 28.78 16.46
N GLU A 235 -17.81 30.11 16.44
CA GLU A 235 -18.50 30.96 17.41
C GLU A 235 -20.00 30.62 17.46
N GLY A 236 -20.60 30.71 18.65
CA GLY A 236 -22.00 30.33 18.85
C GLY A 236 -22.24 28.82 19.02
N GLY A 237 -21.18 28.01 19.12
CA GLY A 237 -21.29 26.58 19.40
C GLY A 237 -21.68 25.76 18.16
N ILE A 238 -21.28 26.21 16.97
CA ILE A 238 -21.56 25.49 15.72
C ILE A 238 -20.36 24.61 15.36
N LEU A 239 -20.56 23.30 15.32
CA LEU A 239 -19.57 22.37 14.78
C LEU A 239 -19.78 22.23 13.27
N TYR A 240 -18.90 22.85 12.49
CA TYR A 240 -18.90 22.76 11.04
C TYR A 240 -18.08 21.56 10.57
N ILE A 241 -18.74 20.65 9.86
CA ILE A 241 -18.14 19.44 9.29
C ILE A 241 -18.15 19.57 7.77
N PRO A 242 -16.99 19.85 7.14
CA PRO A 242 -16.93 20.16 5.72
C PRO A 242 -17.06 18.92 4.83
N ILE A 243 -16.57 17.77 5.29
CA ILE A 243 -16.51 16.53 4.50
C ILE A 243 -16.84 15.34 5.40
N LEU A 244 -18.05 14.79 5.25
CA LEU A 244 -18.45 13.51 5.85
C LEU A 244 -18.97 12.55 4.77
N PRO A 245 -18.18 11.54 4.37
CA PRO A 245 -18.65 10.50 3.46
C PRO A 245 -19.67 9.59 4.15
N ILE A 246 -20.81 9.37 3.51
CA ILE A 246 -21.84 8.41 3.92
C ILE A 246 -22.31 7.69 2.66
N GLY A 247 -21.97 6.41 2.52
CA GLY A 247 -22.22 5.66 1.30
C GLY A 247 -21.55 6.32 0.09
N ASN A 248 -22.34 6.66 -0.93
CA ASN A 248 -21.86 7.33 -2.16
C ASN A 248 -22.05 8.85 -2.11
N GLU A 249 -22.25 9.44 -0.94
CA GLU A 249 -22.49 10.86 -0.77
C GLU A 249 -21.46 11.46 0.18
N ILE A 250 -21.08 12.71 -0.08
CA ILE A 250 -20.29 13.55 0.82
C ILE A 250 -21.21 14.63 1.33
N TYR A 251 -21.38 14.68 2.65
CA TYR A 251 -22.16 15.68 3.34
C TYR A 251 -21.26 16.79 3.87
N GLU A 252 -21.72 18.01 3.68
CA GLU A 252 -21.25 19.21 4.39
C GLU A 252 -22.40 19.68 5.28
N PHE A 253 -22.17 19.82 6.58
CA PHE A 253 -23.23 20.17 7.50
C PHE A 253 -22.71 20.82 8.79
N ASN A 254 -23.64 21.48 9.48
CA ASN A 254 -23.44 22.03 10.81
C ASN A 254 -24.17 21.20 11.85
N LEU A 255 -23.62 21.16 13.06
CA LEU A 255 -24.31 20.76 14.28
C LEU A 255 -24.30 21.91 15.28
N THR A 256 -25.37 22.04 16.07
CA THR A 256 -25.51 23.05 17.12
C THR A 256 -25.25 22.45 18.49
N LEU A 257 -24.40 23.09 19.30
CA LEU A 257 -24.19 22.73 20.69
C LEU A 257 -25.47 23.01 21.50
N VAL A 258 -26.10 21.96 22.02
CA VAL A 258 -27.35 22.05 22.79
C VAL A 258 -27.13 21.81 24.29
N ASP A 259 -26.02 21.17 24.65
CA ASP A 259 -25.58 21.01 26.04
C ASP A 259 -24.06 21.17 26.11
N SER A 260 -23.59 22.24 26.73
CA SER A 260 -22.16 22.51 26.88
C SER A 260 -21.50 21.76 28.03
N GLU A 261 -22.27 21.28 29.01
CA GLU A 261 -21.72 20.54 30.16
C GLU A 261 -21.38 19.10 29.76
N LEU A 262 -22.26 18.49 28.95
CA LEU A 262 -22.08 17.13 28.42
C LEU A 262 -21.51 17.10 27.01
N VAL A 263 -21.30 18.27 26.40
CA VAL A 263 -20.83 18.44 25.01
C VAL A 263 -21.69 17.62 24.05
N ILE A 264 -22.98 17.96 24.01
CA ILE A 264 -23.96 17.35 23.10
C ILE A 264 -24.26 18.33 21.98
N PHE A 265 -24.06 17.86 20.76
CA PHE A 265 -24.47 18.54 19.54
C PHE A 265 -25.75 17.91 18.97
N ALA A 266 -26.58 18.71 18.30
CA ALA A 266 -27.81 18.25 17.67
C ALA A 266 -28.16 19.15 16.47
N GLU A 267 -29.40 19.02 15.99
CA GLU A 267 -29.99 19.86 14.95
C GLU A 267 -29.14 19.91 13.66
N PRO A 268 -28.89 18.76 13.00
CA PRO A 268 -28.06 18.71 11.81
C PRO A 268 -28.65 19.59 10.70
N ALA A 269 -27.88 20.60 10.31
CA ALA A 269 -28.20 21.49 9.21
C ALA A 269 -27.29 21.16 8.02
N VAL A 270 -27.83 20.39 7.07
CA VAL A 270 -27.13 20.04 5.83
C VAL A 270 -26.96 21.28 4.96
N LEU A 271 -25.72 21.60 4.63
CA LEU A 271 -25.35 22.73 3.79
C LEU A 271 -25.20 22.30 2.33
N SER A 272 -24.58 21.15 2.08
CA SER A 272 -24.46 20.57 0.74
C SER A 272 -24.35 19.04 0.78
N ILE A 273 -24.72 18.40 -0.34
CA ILE A 273 -24.56 16.96 -0.58
C ILE A 273 -23.91 16.80 -1.95
N THR A 274 -22.79 16.09 -2.01
CA THR A 274 -22.07 15.79 -3.25
C THR A 274 -22.05 14.29 -3.48
N ASN A 275 -22.59 13.81 -4.61
CA ASN A 275 -22.51 12.40 -4.97
C ASN A 275 -21.08 12.04 -5.41
N ILE A 276 -20.49 11.04 -4.76
CA ILE A 276 -19.34 10.28 -5.23
C ILE A 276 -19.87 9.32 -6.30
N VAL A 277 -20.12 9.83 -7.50
CA VAL A 277 -20.37 8.97 -8.65
C VAL A 277 -19.08 8.18 -8.88
N PRO A 278 -19.05 6.83 -8.74
CA PRO A 278 -17.92 6.07 -9.24
C PRO A 278 -17.80 6.44 -10.71
N GLU A 279 -16.63 6.95 -11.12
CA GLU A 279 -16.34 7.21 -12.53
C GLU A 279 -16.73 5.94 -13.28
N PRO A 280 -17.68 6.01 -14.25
CA PRO A 280 -18.05 4.81 -14.99
C PRO A 280 -16.76 4.26 -15.58
N GLU A 281 -16.47 3.00 -15.27
CA GLU A 281 -15.31 2.29 -15.80
C GLU A 281 -15.21 2.63 -17.29
N PRO A 282 -14.07 3.17 -17.76
CA PRO A 282 -14.00 3.67 -19.12
C PRO A 282 -14.38 2.53 -20.04
N GLU A 283 -15.41 2.76 -20.86
CA GLU A 283 -15.86 1.81 -21.87
C GLU A 283 -14.62 1.21 -22.55
N PRO A 284 -14.42 -0.11 -22.53
CA PRO A 284 -13.21 -0.72 -23.04
C PRO A 284 -12.98 -0.22 -24.45
N SER A 285 -11.77 0.26 -24.74
CA SER A 285 -11.47 0.82 -26.06
C SER A 285 -11.89 -0.15 -27.17
N GLU A 286 -12.24 0.36 -28.36
CA GLU A 286 -12.61 -0.51 -29.49
C GLU A 286 -11.56 -1.61 -29.75
N SER A 287 -10.29 -1.31 -29.47
CA SER A 287 -9.18 -2.25 -29.52
C SER A 287 -9.29 -3.37 -28.48
N GLN A 288 -9.60 -3.05 -27.23
CA GLN A 288 -9.74 -4.03 -26.15
C GLN A 288 -10.95 -4.93 -26.38
N GLN A 289 -12.09 -4.37 -26.79
CA GLN A 289 -13.26 -5.16 -27.16
C GLN A 289 -12.98 -6.10 -28.33
N SER A 290 -12.14 -5.67 -29.29
CA SER A 290 -11.71 -6.50 -30.41
C SER A 290 -10.82 -7.66 -29.96
N ILE A 291 -9.90 -7.42 -29.02
CA ILE A 291 -9.05 -8.47 -28.43
C ILE A 291 -9.90 -9.50 -27.68
N GLU A 292 -10.86 -9.08 -26.87
CA GLU A 292 -11.74 -9.97 -26.10
C GLU A 292 -12.60 -10.85 -27.00
N ARG A 293 -13.29 -10.26 -27.99
CA ARG A 293 -14.04 -11.02 -29.01
C ARG A 293 -13.11 -11.98 -29.75
N GLY A 294 -11.88 -11.54 -30.04
CA GLY A 294 -10.86 -12.32 -30.70
C GLY A 294 -10.46 -13.56 -29.92
N GLY A 295 -10.30 -13.42 -28.60
CA GLY A 295 -10.00 -14.53 -27.69
C GLY A 295 -11.11 -15.58 -27.67
N LEU A 296 -12.37 -15.15 -27.66
CA LEU A 296 -13.53 -16.05 -27.74
C LEU A 296 -13.55 -16.83 -29.07
N GLN A 297 -13.31 -16.15 -30.20
CA GLN A 297 -13.23 -16.79 -31.52
C GLN A 297 -12.03 -17.73 -31.61
N TYR A 298 -10.88 -17.34 -31.07
CA TYR A 298 -9.68 -18.16 -31.03
C TYR A 298 -9.89 -19.45 -30.24
N ALA A 299 -10.48 -19.35 -29.04
CA ALA A 299 -10.79 -20.50 -28.21
C ALA A 299 -11.75 -21.47 -28.90
N ALA A 300 -12.77 -20.94 -29.58
CA ALA A 300 -13.78 -21.75 -30.26
C ALA A 300 -13.26 -22.45 -31.53
N GLN A 301 -12.43 -21.77 -32.33
CA GLN A 301 -12.15 -22.21 -33.70
C GLN A 301 -10.68 -22.54 -33.97
N CYS A 302 -9.74 -22.01 -33.18
CA CYS A 302 -8.30 -22.04 -33.51
C CYS A 302 -7.49 -22.90 -32.53
N ALA A 303 -7.85 -22.86 -31.25
CA ALA A 303 -7.11 -23.51 -30.17
C ALA A 303 -6.95 -25.03 -30.34
N ILE A 304 -7.88 -25.70 -31.02
CA ILE A 304 -7.81 -27.15 -31.29
C ILE A 304 -6.59 -27.53 -32.14
N CYS A 305 -6.13 -26.65 -33.03
CA CYS A 305 -4.95 -26.89 -33.87
C CYS A 305 -3.71 -26.15 -33.35
N HIS A 306 -3.88 -24.91 -32.91
CA HIS A 306 -2.77 -24.02 -32.56
C HIS A 306 -2.44 -23.99 -31.06
N GLY A 307 -3.18 -24.75 -30.24
CA GLY A 307 -3.07 -24.78 -28.79
C GLY A 307 -3.75 -23.59 -28.12
N SER A 308 -4.22 -23.77 -26.88
CA SER A 308 -4.87 -22.70 -26.11
C SER A 308 -3.95 -21.49 -25.84
N THR A 309 -2.64 -21.71 -25.85
CA THR A 309 -1.62 -20.67 -25.62
C THR A 309 -0.86 -20.26 -26.89
N GLY A 310 -1.30 -20.71 -28.07
CA GLY A 310 -0.67 -20.38 -29.35
C GLY A 310 0.69 -21.07 -29.61
N LEU A 311 1.07 -22.06 -28.79
CA LEU A 311 2.34 -22.79 -28.93
C LEU A 311 2.38 -23.73 -30.15
N GLY A 312 1.25 -23.94 -30.82
CA GLY A 312 1.11 -24.87 -31.93
C GLY A 312 0.76 -26.29 -31.47
N GLY A 313 0.74 -27.21 -32.44
CA GLY A 313 0.39 -28.61 -32.25
C GLY A 313 0.17 -29.26 -33.61
N ILE A 314 -1.09 -29.47 -33.97
CA ILE A 314 -1.49 -29.86 -35.34
C ILE A 314 -1.23 -28.70 -36.31
N GLY A 315 -1.54 -27.48 -35.87
CA GLY A 315 -1.22 -26.23 -36.56
C GLY A 315 0.11 -25.63 -36.10
N PRO A 316 0.71 -24.71 -36.89
CA PRO A 316 1.97 -24.07 -36.54
C PRO A 316 1.88 -23.23 -35.25
N ASN A 317 3.04 -23.01 -34.63
CA ASN A 317 3.19 -22.10 -33.49
C ASN A 317 2.89 -20.66 -33.93
N LEU A 318 1.94 -20.02 -33.25
CA LEU A 318 1.50 -18.67 -33.55
C LEU A 318 2.34 -17.61 -32.84
N ARG A 319 2.99 -17.92 -31.71
CA ARG A 319 3.89 -16.98 -31.00
C ARG A 319 5.13 -16.61 -31.82
N THR A 320 5.60 -17.53 -32.65
CA THR A 320 6.83 -17.39 -33.46
C THR A 320 6.57 -17.36 -34.96
N SER A 321 5.31 -17.14 -35.36
CA SER A 321 4.94 -17.14 -36.77
C SER A 321 5.50 -15.92 -37.51
N GLY A 322 5.75 -16.06 -38.81
CA GLY A 322 6.14 -14.92 -39.66
C GLY A 322 5.01 -13.92 -39.96
N PHE A 323 3.80 -14.15 -39.44
CA PHE A 323 2.65 -13.25 -39.57
C PHE A 323 2.56 -12.38 -38.30
N ASN A 324 3.46 -11.41 -38.17
CA ASN A 324 3.64 -10.56 -36.99
C ASN A 324 3.16 -9.11 -37.19
N THR A 325 2.36 -8.86 -38.22
CA THR A 325 1.68 -7.58 -38.43
C THR A 325 0.19 -7.81 -38.55
N PHE A 326 -0.62 -6.86 -38.07
CA PHE A 326 -2.08 -6.95 -38.12
C PHE A 326 -2.61 -7.24 -39.52
N ALA A 327 -2.16 -6.50 -40.53
CA ALA A 327 -2.62 -6.69 -41.90
C ALA A 327 -2.31 -8.10 -42.45
N ALA A 328 -1.10 -8.60 -42.21
CA ALA A 328 -0.69 -9.90 -42.70
C ALA A 328 -1.43 -11.04 -41.97
N LEU A 329 -1.57 -10.93 -40.64
CA LEU A 329 -2.22 -11.94 -39.84
C LEU A 329 -3.73 -11.97 -40.09
N ARG A 330 -4.39 -10.80 -40.09
CA ARG A 330 -5.82 -10.69 -40.44
C ARG A 330 -6.09 -11.26 -41.82
N SER A 331 -5.32 -10.88 -42.84
CA SER A 331 -5.50 -11.39 -44.20
C SER A 331 -5.32 -12.92 -44.27
N LYS A 332 -4.32 -13.45 -43.55
CA LYS A 332 -4.09 -14.88 -43.48
C LYS A 332 -5.26 -15.62 -42.82
N THR A 333 -5.77 -15.08 -41.72
CA THR A 333 -6.94 -15.61 -41.00
C THR A 333 -8.17 -15.59 -41.90
N ASP A 334 -8.51 -14.43 -42.46
CA ASP A 334 -9.73 -14.22 -43.26
C ASP A 334 -9.80 -15.10 -44.51
N LEU A 335 -8.66 -15.31 -45.17
CA LEU A 335 -8.63 -16.03 -46.45
C LEU A 335 -8.51 -17.54 -46.29
N THR A 336 -7.89 -18.02 -45.20
CA THR A 336 -7.44 -19.41 -45.13
C THR A 336 -7.68 -20.11 -43.81
N MET A 337 -8.21 -19.44 -42.78
CA MET A 337 -8.44 -20.05 -41.47
C MET A 337 -9.91 -19.94 -41.04
N PRO A 338 -10.45 -20.97 -40.35
CA PRO A 338 -9.84 -22.29 -40.12
C PRO A 338 -9.60 -23.09 -41.42
N ASN A 339 -8.49 -23.82 -41.50
CA ASN A 339 -8.03 -24.47 -42.76
C ASN A 339 -9.05 -25.44 -43.39
N THR A 340 -9.95 -26.02 -42.59
CA THR A 340 -11.02 -26.92 -43.06
C THR A 340 -12.30 -26.21 -43.43
N ASN A 341 -12.50 -24.97 -42.97
CA ASN A 341 -13.67 -24.15 -43.24
C ASN A 341 -13.33 -22.65 -43.09
N PRO A 342 -12.64 -22.04 -44.08
CA PRO A 342 -12.21 -20.64 -43.97
C PRO A 342 -13.37 -19.64 -43.82
N SER A 343 -14.58 -20.00 -44.25
CA SER A 343 -15.77 -19.16 -44.03
C SER A 343 -16.23 -19.06 -42.57
N ALA A 344 -15.74 -19.92 -41.67
CA ALA A 344 -16.14 -19.89 -40.26
C ALA A 344 -15.56 -18.70 -39.47
N CYS A 345 -14.43 -18.14 -39.92
CA CYS A 345 -13.84 -16.94 -39.33
C CYS A 345 -13.46 -15.92 -40.40
N LYS A 346 -14.49 -15.37 -41.03
CA LYS A 346 -14.37 -14.34 -42.06
C LYS A 346 -14.98 -13.02 -41.60
N ASP A 347 -14.34 -11.93 -42.00
CA ASP A 347 -14.91 -10.60 -41.86
C ASP A 347 -16.03 -10.41 -42.90
N THR A 348 -17.17 -9.89 -42.44
CA THR A 348 -18.34 -9.56 -43.27
C THR A 348 -18.95 -8.25 -42.76
N GLY A 349 -20.03 -7.78 -43.38
CA GLY A 349 -20.77 -6.62 -42.87
C GLY A 349 -21.32 -6.79 -41.45
N SER A 350 -21.37 -8.03 -40.92
CA SER A 350 -21.88 -8.35 -39.58
C SER A 350 -20.92 -9.18 -38.73
N SER A 351 -19.66 -9.36 -39.16
CA SER A 351 -18.67 -10.17 -38.45
C SER A 351 -17.29 -9.55 -38.61
N THR A 352 -16.57 -9.46 -37.50
CA THR A 352 -15.16 -9.01 -37.45
C THR A 352 -14.25 -10.16 -37.01
N CYS A 353 -14.63 -11.41 -37.25
CA CYS A 353 -13.91 -12.57 -36.71
C CYS A 353 -12.41 -12.57 -37.02
N ALA A 354 -12.02 -12.34 -38.28
CA ALA A 354 -10.62 -12.36 -38.67
C ALA A 354 -9.86 -11.15 -38.10
N THR A 355 -10.53 -9.99 -38.05
CA THR A 355 -10.02 -8.78 -37.41
C THR A 355 -9.76 -8.99 -35.91
N ASP A 356 -10.77 -9.46 -35.17
CA ASP A 356 -10.73 -9.65 -33.74
C ASP A 356 -9.71 -10.74 -33.37
N THR A 357 -9.72 -11.89 -34.05
CA THR A 357 -8.75 -12.96 -33.81
C THR A 357 -7.30 -12.53 -34.12
N ALA A 358 -7.07 -11.71 -35.15
CA ALA A 358 -5.73 -11.19 -35.42
C ALA A 358 -5.26 -10.23 -34.33
N ASN A 359 -6.14 -9.34 -33.85
CA ASN A 359 -5.83 -8.46 -32.72
C ASN A 359 -5.49 -9.27 -31.47
N PHE A 360 -6.29 -10.29 -31.14
CA PHE A 360 -6.00 -11.16 -30.00
C PHE A 360 -4.65 -11.87 -30.12
N ILE A 361 -4.34 -12.52 -31.25
CA ILE A 361 -3.07 -13.26 -31.40
C ILE A 361 -1.86 -12.32 -31.29
N LEU A 362 -1.91 -11.13 -31.91
CA LEU A 362 -0.80 -10.19 -31.83
C LEU A 362 -0.57 -9.69 -30.41
N ASN A 363 -1.65 -9.37 -29.69
CA ASN A 363 -1.57 -8.80 -28.36
C ASN A 363 -1.33 -9.85 -27.26
N GLU A 364 -1.79 -11.09 -27.40
CA GLU A 364 -1.68 -12.09 -26.32
C GLU A 364 -0.56 -13.10 -26.55
N PHE A 365 -0.19 -13.34 -27.81
CA PHE A 365 0.76 -14.39 -28.18
C PHE A 365 2.10 -13.87 -28.71
N GLN A 366 2.13 -12.72 -29.36
CA GLN A 366 3.30 -12.21 -30.09
C GLN A 366 3.89 -10.89 -29.54
N GLN A 367 3.66 -10.56 -28.26
CA GLN A 367 4.35 -9.43 -27.60
C GLN A 367 5.86 -9.61 -27.56
#